data_AF-A0A942IYW8-F1
#
_entry.id   AF-A0A942IYW8-F1
#
_cell.length_a   1.000
_cell.length_b   1.000
_cell.length_c   1.000
_cell.angle_alpha   90.00
_cell.angle_beta   90.00
_cell.angle_gamma   90.00
#
_symmetry.space_group_name_H-M   'P 1'
#
loop_
_entity.id
_entity.type
_entity.pdbx_description
1 polymer ?
#
loop_
_entity_poly.entity_id
_entity_poly.type
_entity_poly.pdbx_seq_one_letter_code
_entity_poly.pdbx_strand_id
1 'polypeptide(L)' 'MSPSEADAKTRFFVISAVRLASLALIAVGMAIIAGKIDLPKPIGAAFAIFGLLELLLLPRFLIRKWKSPSE' A
#
# COMPACT_ATOMS: atom_id res chain seq x y z
N MET A 1 -19.60 -20.76 -7.32
CA MET A 1 -18.84 -19.93 -6.35
C MET A 1 -19.87 -19.13 -5.58
N SER A 2 -19.94 -19.26 -4.26
CA SER A 2 -20.93 -18.47 -3.51
C SER A 2 -20.55 -16.99 -3.57
N PRO A 3 -21.51 -16.05 -3.52
CA PRO A 3 -21.22 -14.61 -3.52
C PRO A 3 -20.19 -14.20 -2.45
N SER A 4 -20.17 -14.91 -1.31
CA SER A 4 -19.25 -14.66 -0.19
C SER A 4 -17.78 -14.99 -0.48
N GLU A 5 -17.53 -16.04 -1.28
CA GLU A 5 -16.16 -16.48 -1.60
C GLU A 5 -15.49 -15.57 -2.63
N ALA A 6 -16.26 -15.05 -3.58
CA ALA A 6 -15.79 -14.07 -4.57
C ALA A 6 -15.36 -12.76 -3.90
N ASP A 7 -16.14 -12.33 -2.89
CA ASP A 7 -15.84 -11.15 -2.07
C ASP A 7 -14.56 -11.32 -1.24
N ALA A 8 -14.39 -12.47 -0.59
CA ALA A 8 -13.20 -12.75 0.21
C ALA A 8 -11.92 -12.73 -0.65
N LYS A 9 -11.96 -13.34 -1.84
CA LYS A 9 -10.84 -13.34 -2.80
C LYS A 9 -10.50 -11.94 -3.27
N THR A 10 -11.51 -11.13 -3.60
CA THR A 10 -11.32 -9.74 -4.05
C THR A 10 -10.65 -8.91 -2.95
N ARG A 11 -11.12 -9.01 -1.71
CA ARG A 11 -10.56 -8.27 -0.56
C ARG A 11 -9.10 -8.64 -0.30
N PHE A 12 -8.79 -9.95 -0.36
CA PHE A 12 -7.43 -10.44 -0.21
C PHE A 12 -6.51 -9.92 -1.32
N PHE A 13 -6.96 -9.97 -2.57
CA PHE A 13 -6.21 -9.47 -3.71
C PHE A 13 -5.91 -7.98 -3.59
N VAL A 14 -6.92 -7.16 -3.26
CA VAL A 14 -6.77 -5.72 -3.09
C VAL A 14 -5.78 -5.38 -1.97
N ILE A 15 -5.89 -6.00 -0.80
CA ILE A 15 -4.95 -5.77 0.31
C ILE A 15 -3.53 -6.16 -0.09
N SER A 16 -3.37 -7.29 -0.78
CA SER A 16 -2.06 -7.77 -1.22
C SER A 16 -1.43 -6.84 -2.25
N ALA A 17 -2.22 -6.36 -3.22
CA ALA A 17 -1.78 -5.41 -4.23
C ALA A 17 -1.34 -4.07 -3.59
N VAL A 18 -2.11 -3.54 -2.64
CA VAL A 18 -1.74 -2.33 -1.89
C VAL A 18 -0.41 -2.53 -1.16
N ARG A 19 -0.23 -3.65 -0.46
CA ARG A 19 1.03 -3.93 0.25
C ARG A 19 2.22 -3.98 -0.69
N LEU A 20 2.08 -4.64 -1.84
CA LEU A 20 3.15 -4.74 -2.83
C LEU A 20 3.49 -3.37 -3.43
N ALA A 21 2.48 -2.56 -3.76
CA ALA A 21 2.67 -1.22 -4.27
C ALA A 21 3.41 -0.33 -3.25
N SER A 22 2.99 -0.37 -1.98
CA SER A 22 3.64 0.39 -0.92
C SER A 22 5.08 -0.07 -0.66
N LEU A 23 5.36 -1.38 -0.69
CA LEU A 23 6.73 -1.91 -0.59
C LEU A 23 7.61 -1.45 -1.76
N ALA A 24 7.06 -1.44 -2.98
CA ALA A 24 7.78 -0.94 -4.15
C ALA A 24 8.11 0.54 -3.99
N LEU A 25 7.18 1.35 -3.48
CA LEU A 25 7.39 2.77 -3.26
C LEU A 25 8.47 3.05 -2.22
N ILE A 26 8.48 2.28 -1.13
CA ILE A 26 9.53 2.33 -0.12
C ILE A 26 10.88 1.95 -0.74
N ALA A 27 10.92 0.87 -1.52
CA ALA A 27 12.14 0.43 -2.18
C ALA A 27 12.71 1.50 -3.14
N VAL A 28 11.84 2.18 -3.90
CA VAL A 28 12.23 3.31 -4.76
C VAL A 28 12.79 4.47 -3.92
N GLY A 29 12.10 4.85 -2.83
CA GLY A 29 12.58 5.89 -1.93
C GLY A 29 13.96 5.58 -1.34
N MET A 30 14.16 4.33 -0.91
CA MET A 30 15.44 3.84 -0.41
C MET A 30 16.53 3.83 -1.49
N ALA A 31 16.19 3.47 -2.72
CA ALA A 31 17.12 3.51 -3.85
C ALA A 31 17.61 4.94 -4.15
N ILE A 32 16.73 5.94 -4.07
CA ILE A 32 17.08 7.36 -4.19
C ILE A 32 18.01 7.79 -3.04
N ILE A 33 17.66 7.45 -1.80
CA ILE A 33 18.47 7.79 -0.61
C ILE A 33 19.87 7.16 -0.70
N ALA A 34 19.95 5.92 -1.19
CA ALA A 34 21.19 5.19 -1.41
C ALA A 34 22.00 5.68 -2.62
N GLY A 35 21.51 6.68 -3.37
CA GLY A 35 22.17 7.22 -4.55
C GLY A 35 22.19 6.28 -5.75
N LYS A 36 21.30 5.28 -5.79
CA LYS A 36 21.13 4.40 -6.95
C LYS A 36 20.29 5.04 -8.06
N ILE A 37 19.48 6.03 -7.68
CA ILE A 37 18.69 6.86 -8.57
C ILE A 37 19.13 8.30 -8.34
N ASP A 38 19.47 9.02 -9.40
CA ASP A 38 19.98 10.39 -9.35
C ASP A 38 18.85 11.42 -9.13
N LEU A 39 18.23 11.35 -7.95
CA LEU A 39 17.21 12.28 -7.48
C LEU A 39 17.64 12.88 -6.13
N PRO A 40 17.16 14.09 -5.78
CA PRO A 40 17.38 14.66 -4.46
C PRO A 40 16.91 13.74 -3.33
N LYS A 41 17.77 13.56 -2.31
CA LYS A 41 17.46 12.75 -1.11
C LYS A 41 16.13 13.09 -0.43
N PRO A 42 15.70 14.36 -0.33
CA PRO A 42 14.38 14.69 0.23
C PRO A 42 13.21 14.03 -0.52
N ILE A 43 13.34 13.86 -1.84
CA ILE A 43 12.33 13.16 -2.64
C ILE A 43 12.33 11.68 -2.25
N GLY A 44 13.50 11.04 -2.17
CA GLY A 44 13.61 9.65 -1.70
C GLY A 44 12.98 9.44 -0.31
N ALA A 45 13.22 10.36 0.62
CA ALA A 45 12.60 10.34 1.94
C ALA A 45 11.07 10.49 1.87
N ALA A 46 10.55 11.39 1.04
CA ALA A 46 9.12 11.55 0.83
C ALA A 46 8.47 10.27 0.30
N PHE A 47 9.08 9.62 -0.70
CA PHE A 47 8.61 8.33 -1.23
C PHE A 47 8.61 7.22 -0.17
N ALA A 48 9.68 7.10 0.62
CA ALA A 48 9.77 6.09 1.67
C ALA A 48 8.74 6.31 2.78
N ILE A 49 8.58 7.56 3.25
CA ILE A 49 7.61 7.90 4.28
C ILE A 49 6.18 7.69 3.77
N PHE A 50 5.88 8.14 2.56
CA PHE A 50 4.55 7.99 1.97
C PHE A 50 4.21 6.52 1.75
N GLY A 51 5.14 5.72 1.20
CA GLY A 51 4.94 4.29 1.04
C GLY A 51 4.72 3.57 2.37
N LEU A 52 5.44 3.98 3.44
CA LEU A 52 5.21 3.44 4.79
C LEU A 52 3.82 3.81 5.33
N LEU A 53 3.39 5.05 5.13
CA LEU A 53 2.05 5.49 5.53
C LEU A 53 0.97 4.71 4.80
N GLU A 54 1.09 4.53 3.48
CA GLU A 54 0.14 3.72 2.71
C GLU A 54 0.13 2.26 3.19
N LEU A 55 1.31 1.65 3.38
CA LEU A 55 1.44 0.26 3.83
C LEU A 55 0.67 0.00 5.13
N LEU A 56 0.66 0.98 6.05
CA LEU A 56 0.06 0.87 7.37
C LEU A 56 -1.40 1.34 7.39
N LEU A 57 -1.71 2.43 6.69
CA LEU A 57 -3.00 3.12 6.81
C LEU A 57 -4.03 2.60 5.81
N LEU A 58 -3.68 2.46 4.52
CA LEU A 58 -4.64 2.07 3.47
C LEU A 58 -5.34 0.73 3.78
N PRO A 59 -4.63 -0.35 4.17
CA PRO A 59 -5.29 -1.63 4.50
C PRO A 59 -6.26 -1.50 5.68
N ARG A 60 -5.92 -0.69 6.69
CA ARG A 60 -6.79 -0.46 7.84
C ARG A 60 -8.07 0.27 7.43
N PHE A 61 -7.96 1.28 6.58
CA PHE A 61 -9.11 2.00 6.04
C PHE A 61 -9.99 1.10 5.16
N LEU A 62 -9.39 0.27 4.30
CA LEU A 62 -10.11 -0.68 3.46
C LEU A 62 -10.88 -1.71 4.28
N ILE A 63 -10.25 -2.29 5.30
CA ILE A 63 -10.90 -3.23 6.22
C ILE A 63 -12.07 -2.56 6.95
N ARG A 64 -11.88 -1.32 7.42
CA ARG A 64 -12.95 -0.57 8.09
C ARG A 64 -14.12 -0.29 7.15
N LYS A 65 -13.84 0.12 5.91
CA LYS A 65 -14.85 0.37 4.87
C LYS A 65 -15.66 -0.88 4.52
N TRP A 66 -15.03 -2.05 4.46
CA TRP A 66 -15.72 -3.31 4.18
C TRP A 66 -16.47 -3.91 5.38
N LYS A 67 -16.18 -3.43 6.60
CA LYS A 67 -16.91 -3.81 7.81
C LYS A 67 -18.08 -2.90 8.13
N SER A 68 -18.13 -1.69 7.58
CA SER A 68 -19.29 -0.81 7.74
C SER A 68 -20.49 -1.43 7.02
N PRO A 69 -21.57 -1.81 7.73
CA PRO A 69 -22.87 -1.89 7.09
C PRO A 69 -23.17 -0.46 6.64
N SER A 70 -23.40 -0.27 5.34
CA SER A 70 -24.17 0.88 4.90
C SER A 70 -25.50 0.78 5.64
N GLU A 71 -25.79 1.75 6.51
CA GLU A 71 -27.12 1.94 7.09
C GLU A 71 -28.17 2.07 5.98
#